data_AF-A0A956EFX5-F1
#
_entry.id   AF-A0A956EFX5-F1
#
_cell.length_a   1.000
_cell.length_b   1.000
_cell.length_c   1.000
_cell.angle_alpha   90.00
_cell.angle_beta   90.00
_cell.angle_gamma   90.00
#
_symmetry.space_group_name_H-M   'P 1'
#
loop_
_entity.id
_entity.type
_entity.pdbx_description
1 polymer ?
#
loop_
_entity_poly.entity_id
_entity_poly.type
_entity_poly.pdbx_seq_one_letter_code
_entity_poly.pdbx_strand_id
1 'polypeptide(L)'
;MMRWIALARRSALGLGLGLVCGLVFGLVACGDDGAGGATSGATGGGSEGENPEPHVRVEGPVDLLDLCGTIGSTNVFLRATRVGCVGSPPAPCTIPTNPYEIVVGDTAGCPSALTGARMEVGIEATGKYQIEAVTITESGHQALCYGSNGASVIEVTQAELDGRATIAVDPLAGPCPAP
;
A
#
# COMPACT_ATOMS: atom_id res chain seq x y z
N MET A 1 -36.57 6.65 -17.40
CA MET A 1 -36.44 6.03 -18.74
C MET A 1 -35.27 6.70 -19.47
N MET A 2 -34.05 6.23 -19.22
CA MET A 2 -32.83 6.80 -19.80
C MET A 2 -32.33 5.86 -20.90
N ARG A 3 -32.38 6.35 -22.14
CA ARG A 3 -31.87 5.68 -23.34
C ARG A 3 -30.35 5.85 -23.38
N TRP A 4 -29.61 4.75 -23.33
CA TRP A 4 -28.19 4.72 -23.68
C TRP A 4 -28.05 4.43 -25.17
N ILE A 5 -27.42 5.35 -25.90
CA ILE A 5 -27.06 5.22 -27.31
C ILE A 5 -25.66 4.62 -27.39
N ALA A 6 -25.54 3.54 -28.15
CA ALA A 6 -24.30 2.83 -28.42
C ALA A 6 -23.51 3.43 -29.59
N LEU A 7 -22.20 3.18 -29.53
CA LEU A 7 -21.24 2.95 -30.62
C LEU A 7 -20.76 4.15 -31.48
N ALA A 8 -19.45 4.36 -31.47
CA ALA A 8 -18.69 4.67 -32.69
C ALA A 8 -17.22 4.19 -32.58
N ARG A 9 -16.88 3.23 -33.43
CA ARG A 9 -15.51 2.80 -33.80
C ARG A 9 -14.78 3.91 -34.57
N ARG A 10 -13.48 4.12 -34.29
CA ARG A 10 -12.41 4.51 -35.24
C ARG A 10 -11.09 3.96 -34.64
N SER A 11 -10.33 3.02 -35.21
CA SER A 11 -9.70 2.88 -36.54
C SER A 11 -8.76 4.04 -36.91
N ALA A 12 -7.48 3.87 -36.58
CA ALA A 12 -6.29 4.46 -37.23
C ALA A 12 -5.09 3.57 -36.83
N LEU A 13 -4.63 2.62 -37.65
CA LEU A 13 -3.63 2.77 -38.72
C LEU A 13 -2.44 3.67 -38.32
N GLY A 14 -1.33 3.01 -37.95
CA GLY A 14 -0.04 3.63 -37.64
C GLY A 14 1.11 2.69 -38.01
N LEU A 15 1.49 2.75 -39.29
CA LEU A 15 2.76 2.41 -39.95
C LEU A 15 3.77 1.49 -39.23
N GLY A 16 4.05 0.36 -39.87
CA GLY A 16 5.25 -0.44 -39.66
C GLY A 16 6.49 0.18 -40.30
N LEU A 17 7.66 -0.09 -39.69
CA LEU A 17 8.97 0.06 -40.31
C LEU A 17 10.01 -0.83 -39.62
N GLY A 18 10.69 -1.68 -40.42
CA GLY A 18 11.95 -2.39 -40.13
C GLY A 18 11.79 -3.64 -39.25
N LEU A 19 11.84 -4.89 -39.72
CA LEU A 19 12.77 -5.57 -40.63
C LEU A 19 14.25 -5.38 -40.28
N VAL A 20 14.76 -6.18 -39.33
CA VAL A 20 16.10 -6.76 -39.43
C VAL A 20 16.02 -8.25 -39.12
N CYS A 21 16.37 -9.01 -40.15
CA CYS A 21 16.51 -10.45 -40.21
C CYS A 21 17.75 -10.88 -39.40
N GLY A 22 17.59 -11.84 -38.49
CA GLY A 22 18.69 -12.41 -37.71
C GLY A 22 18.37 -13.84 -37.32
N LEU A 23 18.36 -14.72 -38.32
CA LEU A 23 18.04 -16.14 -38.23
C LEU A 23 19.33 -16.90 -37.90
N VAL A 24 19.46 -17.44 -36.68
CA VAL A 24 20.43 -18.50 -36.37
C VAL A 24 19.68 -19.67 -35.75
N PHE A 25 19.64 -20.75 -36.51
CA PHE A 25 19.16 -22.08 -36.13
C PHE A 25 19.95 -22.64 -34.93
N GLY A 26 19.22 -23.17 -33.95
CA GLY A 26 19.76 -24.04 -32.90
C GLY A 26 18.68 -25.01 -32.44
N LEU A 27 18.69 -26.23 -33.02
CA LEU A 27 17.88 -27.39 -32.62
C LEU A 27 18.27 -27.86 -31.21
N VAL A 28 17.33 -27.84 -30.25
CA VAL A 28 17.36 -28.73 -29.06
C VAL A 28 15.93 -29.16 -28.69
N ALA A 29 15.72 -30.48 -28.83
CA ALA A 29 14.84 -31.40 -28.12
C ALA A 29 13.43 -30.97 -27.66
N CYS A 30 12.42 -31.67 -28.21
CA CYS A 30 11.09 -31.84 -27.64
C CYS A 30 11.15 -32.91 -26.53
N GLY A 31 10.54 -32.63 -25.38
CA GLY A 31 10.40 -33.57 -24.26
C GLY A 31 9.29 -33.17 -23.30
N ASP A 32 8.18 -33.90 -23.39
CA ASP A 32 7.13 -34.25 -22.43
C ASP A 32 6.51 -33.19 -21.47
N ASP A 33 5.21 -32.98 -21.73
CA ASP A 33 4.05 -32.92 -20.83
C ASP A 33 4.27 -32.78 -19.30
N GLY A 34 3.82 -31.66 -18.75
CA GLY A 34 3.77 -31.45 -17.31
C GLY A 34 3.05 -30.16 -16.90
N ALA A 35 1.72 -30.25 -16.86
CA ALA A 35 0.80 -29.54 -15.96
C ALA A 35 1.18 -28.12 -15.48
N GLY A 36 0.42 -27.14 -16.00
CA GLY A 36 -0.32 -26.20 -15.18
C GLY A 36 0.44 -25.55 -14.02
N GLY A 37 1.20 -24.51 -14.33
CA GLY A 37 1.65 -23.52 -13.37
C GLY A 37 1.66 -22.18 -14.05
N ALA A 38 0.48 -21.59 -14.29
CA ALA A 38 0.41 -20.19 -14.65
C ALA A 38 1.08 -19.41 -13.51
N THR A 39 2.29 -18.90 -13.76
CA THR A 39 2.88 -17.82 -13.00
C THR A 39 1.98 -16.61 -13.18
N SER A 40 0.92 -16.55 -12.38
CA SER A 40 0.16 -15.33 -12.18
C SER A 40 1.06 -14.37 -11.43
N GLY A 41 1.76 -13.53 -12.19
CA GLY A 41 2.26 -12.27 -11.70
C GLY A 41 1.06 -11.49 -11.15
N ALA A 42 0.89 -11.52 -9.83
CA ALA A 42 0.00 -10.62 -9.13
C ALA A 42 0.79 -9.36 -8.83
N THR A 43 0.84 -8.48 -9.83
CA THR A 43 1.12 -7.06 -9.64
C THR A 43 -0.02 -6.48 -8.81
N GLY A 44 0.15 -6.49 -7.49
CA GLY A 44 -0.64 -5.72 -6.53
C GLY A 44 0.12 -4.48 -6.09
N GLY A 45 0.80 -3.80 -7.03
CA GLY A 45 1.34 -2.46 -6.80
C GLY A 45 0.23 -1.48 -7.17
N GLY A 46 -0.53 -1.03 -6.18
CA GLY A 46 -1.40 0.13 -6.32
C GLY A 46 -0.56 1.39 -6.44
N SER A 47 0.17 1.57 -7.55
CA SER A 47 0.77 2.86 -7.87
C SER A 47 -0.30 3.76 -8.47
N GLU A 48 -1.15 4.31 -7.62
CA GLU A 48 -2.19 5.23 -8.03
C GLU A 48 -1.73 6.67 -7.79
N GLY A 49 -0.94 7.17 -8.75
CA GLY A 49 -0.55 8.59 -8.90
C GLY A 49 0.56 9.04 -7.94
N GLU A 50 1.69 9.49 -8.49
CA GLU A 50 2.62 10.35 -7.74
C GLU A 50 1.82 11.54 -7.20
N ASN A 51 1.49 11.52 -5.91
CA ASN A 51 0.95 12.67 -5.22
C ASN A 51 2.04 13.76 -5.24
N PRO A 52 1.83 14.90 -5.94
CA PRO A 52 2.87 15.90 -6.14
C PRO A 52 3.30 16.60 -4.84
N GLU A 53 2.52 16.46 -3.76
CA GLU A 53 2.82 17.06 -2.46
C GLU A 53 4.01 16.36 -1.78
N PRO A 54 4.85 17.10 -1.02
CA PRO A 54 5.94 16.50 -0.27
C PRO A 54 5.36 15.57 0.81
N HIS A 55 5.57 14.27 0.61
CA HIS A 55 5.15 13.24 1.56
C HIS A 55 6.35 12.38 1.97
N VAL A 56 6.37 11.99 3.25
CA VAL A 56 7.18 10.88 3.75
C VAL A 56 6.43 9.59 3.44
N ARG A 57 7.12 8.63 2.83
CA ARG A 57 6.56 7.29 2.59
C ARG A 57 6.85 6.40 3.79
N VAL A 58 5.82 5.84 4.39
CA VAL A 58 5.97 4.82 5.42
C VAL A 58 5.58 3.48 4.83
N GLU A 59 6.54 2.57 4.70
CA GLU A 59 6.33 1.27 4.03
C GLU A 59 6.67 0.10 4.95
N GLY A 60 5.90 -0.99 4.86
CA GLY A 60 6.14 -2.19 5.66
C GLY A 60 5.52 -3.45 5.05
N PRO A 61 6.01 -4.64 5.44
CA PRO A 61 5.40 -5.91 5.05
C PRO A 61 4.14 -6.16 5.87
N VAL A 62 2.99 -6.28 5.22
CA VAL A 62 1.70 -6.58 5.85
C VAL A 62 1.31 -8.05 5.61
N ASP A 63 1.07 -8.77 6.70
CA ASP A 63 0.57 -10.15 6.65
C ASP A 63 -0.94 -10.18 6.45
N LEU A 64 -1.35 -10.20 5.19
CA LEU A 64 -2.76 -10.23 4.80
C LEU A 64 -3.45 -11.53 5.24
N LEU A 65 -2.71 -12.62 5.43
CA LEU A 65 -3.27 -13.89 5.90
C LEU A 65 -3.91 -13.76 7.29
N ASP A 66 -3.28 -13.02 8.20
CA ASP A 66 -3.77 -12.83 9.56
C ASP A 66 -5.01 -11.92 9.61
N LEU A 67 -5.07 -10.92 8.73
CA LEU A 67 -6.17 -9.95 8.68
C LEU A 67 -7.35 -10.42 7.81
N CYS A 68 -7.08 -11.07 6.67
CA CYS A 68 -8.10 -11.63 5.78
C CYS A 68 -8.67 -12.97 6.28
N GLY A 69 -8.04 -13.63 7.26
CA GLY A 69 -8.54 -14.86 7.87
C GLY A 69 -9.82 -14.68 8.70
N THR A 70 -10.19 -13.44 9.01
CA THR A 70 -11.38 -13.13 9.80
C THR A 70 -12.64 -13.03 8.92
N ILE A 71 -13.74 -13.62 9.40
CA ILE A 71 -15.03 -13.62 8.70
C ILE A 71 -15.51 -12.18 8.46
N GLY A 72 -15.86 -11.88 7.21
CA GLY A 72 -16.36 -10.56 6.79
C GLY A 72 -15.28 -9.55 6.41
N SER A 73 -13.99 -9.88 6.56
CA SER A 73 -12.89 -9.04 6.06
C SER A 73 -12.92 -8.97 4.53
N THR A 74 -13.09 -7.76 3.99
CA THR A 74 -13.09 -7.53 2.53
C THR A 74 -11.84 -6.81 2.06
N ASN A 75 -11.29 -5.90 2.88
CA ASN A 75 -10.11 -5.12 2.55
C ASN A 75 -9.27 -4.86 3.81
N VAL A 76 -7.95 -4.85 3.62
CA VAL A 76 -6.95 -4.42 4.59
C VAL A 76 -6.40 -3.08 4.12
N PHE A 77 -6.31 -2.11 5.01
CA PHE A 77 -5.75 -0.78 4.73
C PHE A 77 -4.63 -0.47 5.70
N LEU A 78 -3.53 0.09 5.19
CA LEU A 78 -2.49 0.67 6.02
C LEU A 78 -2.88 2.11 6.33
N ARG A 79 -2.88 2.51 7.60
CA ARG A 79 -3.21 3.87 8.01
C ARG A 79 -2.17 4.43 8.98
N ALA A 80 -2.02 5.74 8.95
CA ALA A 80 -1.24 6.52 9.89
C ALA A 80 -2.17 7.44 10.71
N THR A 81 -2.14 7.31 12.03
CA THR A 81 -2.89 8.18 12.96
C THR A 81 -1.93 9.13 13.63
N ARG A 82 -2.20 10.44 13.56
CA ARG A 82 -1.37 11.44 14.26
C ARG A 82 -1.69 11.44 15.75
N VAL A 83 -0.69 11.07 16.56
CA VAL A 83 -0.79 10.95 18.03
C VAL A 83 0.07 11.98 18.77
N GLY A 84 0.85 12.78 18.05
CA GLY A 84 1.73 13.80 18.65
C GLY A 84 2.21 14.86 17.67
N CYS A 85 2.83 15.90 18.22
CA CYS A 85 3.63 16.87 17.45
C CYS A 85 5.12 16.59 17.61
N VAL A 86 5.90 17.06 16.64
CA VAL A 86 7.37 17.11 16.71
C VAL A 86 7.79 18.47 17.24
N GLY A 87 8.78 18.51 18.13
CA GLY A 87 9.35 19.75 18.69
C GLY A 87 9.24 19.86 20.21
N SER A 88 10.21 20.55 20.82
CA SER A 88 10.16 20.89 22.25
C SER A 88 9.09 21.96 22.52
N PRO A 89 8.32 21.84 23.62
CA PRO A 89 7.43 22.91 24.08
C PRO A 89 8.20 24.25 24.16
N PRO A 90 7.59 25.37 23.74
CA PRO A 90 6.42 25.89 24.45
C PRO A 90 5.19 26.25 23.59
N ALA A 91 5.12 25.85 22.31
CA ALA A 91 3.88 26.00 21.55
C ALA A 91 2.86 24.91 21.95
N PRO A 92 1.57 25.22 22.15
CA PRO A 92 0.56 24.20 22.42
C PRO A 92 0.48 23.25 21.22
N CYS A 93 0.83 21.98 21.43
CA CYS A 93 0.54 20.92 20.47
C CYS A 93 -0.97 20.63 20.54
N THR A 94 -1.74 21.24 19.63
CA THR A 94 -3.17 20.95 19.49
C THR A 94 -3.33 19.84 18.46
N ILE A 95 -3.52 18.62 18.94
CA ILE A 95 -3.86 17.47 18.10
C ILE A 95 -5.38 17.39 18.06
N PRO A 96 -6.02 17.36 16.88
CA PRO A 96 -7.43 17.02 16.81
C PRO A 96 -7.58 15.57 17.29
N THR A 97 -8.32 15.36 18.38
CA THR A 97 -8.61 14.02 18.93
C THR A 97 -10.03 13.55 18.61
N ASN A 98 -10.83 14.38 17.93
CA ASN A 98 -12.18 14.03 17.51
C ASN A 98 -12.61 14.77 16.22
N PRO A 99 -12.47 14.15 15.03
CA PRO A 99 -11.75 12.89 14.80
C PRO A 99 -10.24 13.09 14.93
N TYR A 100 -9.51 12.01 15.19
CA TYR A 100 -8.06 12.01 14.98
C TYR A 100 -7.73 12.29 13.51
N GLU A 101 -6.60 12.95 13.27
CA GLU A 101 -6.05 13.08 11.93
C GLU A 101 -5.53 11.70 11.47
N ILE A 102 -6.24 11.09 10.55
CA ILE A 102 -5.95 9.75 10.00
C ILE A 102 -5.66 9.90 8.51
N VAL A 103 -4.51 9.36 8.10
CA VAL A 103 -4.14 9.23 6.70
C VAL A 103 -4.22 7.75 6.32
N VAL A 104 -4.94 7.45 5.23
CA VAL A 104 -5.11 6.08 4.73
C VAL A 104 -4.24 5.93 3.48
N GLY A 105 -3.39 4.91 3.47
CA GLY A 105 -2.53 4.58 2.36
C GLY A 105 -3.09 3.43 1.53
N ASP A 106 -2.20 2.51 1.15
CA ASP A 106 -2.52 1.36 0.34
C ASP A 106 -3.65 0.52 0.93
N THR A 107 -4.38 -0.11 0.02
CA THR A 107 -5.46 -1.04 0.35
C THR A 107 -5.25 -2.35 -0.41
N ALA A 108 -5.36 -3.47 0.28
CA ALA A 108 -5.29 -4.81 -0.27
C ALA A 108 -6.62 -5.55 -0.06
N GLY A 109 -7.11 -6.23 -1.11
CA GLY A 109 -8.36 -6.99 -1.06
C GLY A 109 -8.19 -8.39 -0.45
N CYS A 110 -9.26 -8.90 0.17
CA CYS A 110 -9.41 -10.30 0.60
C CYS A 110 -10.33 -11.06 -0.39
N PRO A 111 -10.13 -12.38 -0.60
CA PRO A 111 -9.12 -13.24 0.00
C PRO A 111 -7.77 -13.11 -0.72
N SER A 112 -6.72 -12.79 0.02
CA SER A 112 -5.34 -12.81 -0.45
C SER A 112 -4.54 -13.79 0.39
N ALA A 113 -3.89 -14.75 -0.26
CA ALA A 113 -2.98 -15.71 0.37
C ALA A 113 -1.55 -15.17 0.48
N LEU A 114 -1.38 -13.86 0.43
CA LEU A 114 -0.09 -13.20 0.39
C LEU A 114 0.36 -12.87 1.82
N THR A 115 1.52 -13.40 2.20
CA THR A 115 2.25 -12.98 3.39
C THR A 115 3.26 -11.90 3.00
N GLY A 116 3.43 -10.88 3.84
CA GLY A 116 4.38 -9.80 3.59
C GLY A 116 4.10 -8.93 2.35
N ALA A 117 2.83 -8.62 2.07
CA ALA A 117 2.49 -7.64 1.03
C ALA A 117 3.08 -6.28 1.42
N ARG A 118 3.92 -5.69 0.55
CA ARG A 118 4.46 -4.35 0.80
C ARG A 118 3.35 -3.33 0.61
N MET A 119 3.00 -2.64 1.68
CA MET A 119 2.00 -1.58 1.70
C MET A 119 2.64 -0.28 2.19
N GLU A 120 2.14 0.85 1.69
CA GLU A 120 2.65 2.18 1.97
C GLU A 120 1.55 3.14 2.43
N VAL A 121 1.93 4.13 3.25
CA VAL A 121 1.12 5.33 3.53
C VAL A 121 1.98 6.59 3.40
N GLY A 122 1.48 7.59 2.68
CA GLY A 122 2.14 8.88 2.50
C GLY A 122 1.72 9.88 3.58
N ILE A 123 2.67 10.44 4.33
CA ILE A 123 2.44 11.42 5.39
C ILE A 123 2.91 12.80 4.90
N GLU A 124 2.02 13.78 4.92
CA GLU A 124 2.27 15.13 4.35
C GLU A 124 2.61 16.19 5.40
N ALA A 125 2.50 15.86 6.69
CA ALA A 125 2.67 16.80 7.79
C ALA A 125 3.62 16.28 8.86
N THR A 126 4.27 17.20 9.58
CA THR A 126 5.16 16.84 10.68
C THR A 126 4.34 16.38 11.88
N GLY A 127 4.74 15.31 12.53
CA GLY A 127 4.03 14.79 13.70
C GLY A 127 4.63 13.52 14.24
N LYS A 128 4.00 13.01 15.30
CA LYS A 128 4.20 11.65 15.75
C LYS A 128 3.04 10.81 15.28
N TYR A 129 3.33 9.71 14.61
CA TYR A 129 2.36 8.88 13.93
C TYR A 129 2.40 7.45 14.45
N GLN A 130 1.23 6.88 14.67
CA GLN A 130 1.03 5.46 14.93
C GLN A 130 0.55 4.80 13.64
N ILE A 131 1.19 3.69 13.24
CA ILE A 131 0.89 3.00 11.99
C ILE A 131 0.16 1.70 12.27
N GLU A 132 -0.93 1.48 11.56
CA GLU A 132 -1.81 0.32 11.74
C GLU A 132 -2.21 -0.27 10.40
N ALA A 133 -2.09 -1.59 10.25
CA ALA A 133 -2.82 -2.31 9.20
C ALA A 133 -4.16 -2.75 9.78
N VAL A 134 -5.26 -2.33 9.18
CA VAL A 134 -6.60 -2.51 9.73
C VAL A 134 -7.49 -3.19 8.71
N THR A 135 -8.35 -4.08 9.21
CA THR A 135 -9.45 -4.68 8.45
C THR A 135 -10.77 -4.41 9.16
N ILE A 136 -11.83 -4.22 8.38
CA ILE A 136 -13.20 -4.11 8.91
C ILE A 136 -13.86 -5.48 8.78
N THR A 137 -14.45 -5.92 9.88
CA THR A 137 -15.09 -7.23 10.06
C THR A 137 -16.54 -7.01 10.47
N GLU A 138 -17.36 -8.06 10.44
CA GLU A 138 -18.75 -7.98 10.95
C GLU A 138 -18.81 -7.67 12.45
N SER A 139 -17.78 -8.05 13.20
CA SER A 139 -17.66 -7.84 14.65
C SER A 139 -17.02 -6.51 15.06
N GLY A 140 -16.60 -5.67 14.11
CA GLY A 140 -15.85 -4.43 14.38
C GLY A 140 -14.62 -4.31 13.50
N HIS A 141 -13.48 -3.91 14.06
CA HIS A 141 -12.21 -3.84 13.33
C HIS A 141 -11.12 -4.66 14.03
N GLN A 142 -10.19 -5.19 13.25
CA GLN A 142 -8.94 -5.75 13.74
C GLN A 142 -7.79 -4.90 13.22
N ALA A 143 -6.77 -4.71 14.06
CA ALA A 143 -5.61 -3.89 13.75
C ALA A 143 -4.33 -4.61 14.16
N LEU A 144 -3.32 -4.56 13.29
CA LEU A 144 -1.94 -4.92 13.59
C LEU A 144 -1.10 -3.66 13.66
N CYS A 145 -0.26 -3.58 14.69
CA CYS A 145 0.56 -2.41 14.95
C CYS A 145 1.89 -2.49 14.22
N TYR A 146 2.36 -1.36 13.69
CA TYR A 146 3.64 -1.26 13.00
C TYR A 146 4.53 -0.21 13.65
N GLY A 147 5.82 -0.49 13.67
CA GLY A 147 6.81 0.37 14.31
C GLY A 147 8.13 0.39 13.57
N SER A 148 8.93 1.41 13.84
CA SER A 148 10.30 1.52 13.33
C SER A 148 11.28 1.37 14.49
N ASN A 149 12.31 0.53 14.33
CA ASN A 149 13.29 0.23 15.37
C ASN A 149 12.66 -0.21 16.72
N GLY A 150 11.52 -0.91 16.66
CA GLY A 150 10.78 -1.39 17.83
C GLY A 150 9.90 -0.34 18.54
N ALA A 151 9.87 0.91 18.06
CA ALA A 151 8.98 1.95 18.59
C ALA A 151 7.62 1.92 17.86
N SER A 152 6.51 1.92 18.61
CA SER A 152 5.14 1.96 18.08
C SER A 152 4.69 3.32 17.55
N VAL A 153 5.52 4.34 17.74
CA VAL A 153 5.27 5.71 17.29
C VAL A 153 6.48 6.19 16.53
N ILE A 154 6.22 6.68 15.32
CA ILE A 154 7.21 7.19 14.39
C ILE A 154 7.19 8.71 14.45
N GLU A 155 8.35 9.34 14.47
CA GLU A 155 8.46 10.79 14.35
C GLU A 155 8.68 11.15 12.89
N VAL A 156 7.87 12.07 12.36
CA VAL A 156 8.01 12.65 11.03
C VAL A 156 8.38 14.12 11.18
N THR A 157 9.62 14.43 10.86
CA THR A 157 10.23 15.75 10.96
C THR A 157 10.11 16.53 9.66
N GLN A 158 10.32 17.86 9.72
CA GLN A 158 10.33 18.69 8.51
C GLN A 158 11.43 18.27 7.52
N ALA A 159 12.59 17.85 8.04
CA ALA A 159 13.70 17.39 7.21
C ALA A 159 13.34 16.12 6.41
N GLU A 160 12.54 15.23 7.00
CA GLU A 160 12.06 14.02 6.31
C GLU A 160 11.02 14.34 5.24
N LEU A 161 10.11 15.29 5.49
CA LEU A 161 9.15 15.77 4.48
C LEU A 161 9.85 16.43 3.29
N ASP A 162 10.77 17.36 3.56
CA ASP A 162 11.53 18.07 2.54
C ASP A 162 12.40 17.09 1.73
N GLY A 163 12.92 16.06 2.39
CA GLY A 163 13.70 15.00 1.79
C GLY A 163 12.90 13.87 1.13
N ARG A 164 11.56 13.88 1.25
CA ARG A 164 10.66 12.79 0.80
C ARG A 164 11.15 11.42 1.29
N ALA A 165 11.49 11.37 2.58
CA ALA A 165 12.10 10.19 3.19
C ALA A 165 11.19 8.97 3.07
N THR A 166 11.81 7.79 3.08
CA THR A 166 11.11 6.51 3.16
C THR A 166 11.46 5.86 4.50
N ILE A 167 10.44 5.63 5.32
CA ILE A 167 10.57 5.03 6.65
C ILE A 167 10.07 3.58 6.57
N ALA A 168 10.96 2.64 6.79
CA ALA A 168 10.60 1.23 6.89
C ALA A 168 10.01 0.93 8.28
N VAL A 169 8.92 0.17 8.29
CA VAL A 169 8.25 -0.31 9.50
C VAL A 169 8.07 -1.82 9.46
N ASP A 170 8.07 -2.43 10.64
CA ASP A 170 7.86 -3.86 10.85
C ASP A 170 6.68 -4.08 11.81
N PRO A 171 5.99 -5.22 11.72
CA PRO A 171 4.92 -5.55 12.65
C PRO A 171 5.46 -5.65 14.08
N LEU A 172 4.72 -5.05 15.02
CA LEU A 172 4.99 -5.14 16.45
C LEU A 172 4.16 -6.24 17.08
N ALA A 173 4.71 -6.84 18.14
CA ALA A 173 3.97 -7.81 18.93
C ALA A 173 2.90 -7.12 19.78
N GLY A 174 1.64 -7.54 19.59
CA GLY A 174 0.51 -7.09 20.41
C GLY A 174 -0.33 -5.98 19.77
N PRO A 175 -1.39 -5.55 20.46
CA PRO A 175 -2.29 -4.51 19.95
C PRO A 175 -1.59 -3.16 19.93
N CYS A 176 -2.02 -2.30 19.02
CA CYS A 176 -1.57 -0.94 18.97
C CYS A 176 -2.06 -0.16 20.22
N PRO A 177 -1.22 0.72 20.81
CA PRO A 177 -1.64 1.52 21.96
C PRO A 177 -2.81 2.43 21.60
N ALA A 178 -3.63 2.78 22.59
CA ALA A 178 -4.65 3.78 22.39
C ALA A 178 -3.99 5.16 22.13
N PRO A 179 -4.46 5.93 21.14
CA PRO A 179 -3.93 7.24 20.80
C PRO A 179 -4.29 8.33 21.83
#